data_AF-A0A6L3GM43-F1
#
_entry.id   AF-A0A6L3GM43-F1
#
_cell.length_a   1.000
_cell.length_b   1.000
_cell.length_c   1.000
_cell.angle_alpha   90.00
_cell.angle_beta   90.00
_cell.angle_gamma   90.00
#
_symmetry.space_group_name_H-M   'P 1'
#
loop_
_entity.id
_entity.type
_entity.pdbx_description
1 polymer ?
#
loop_
_entity_poly.entity_id
_entity_poly.type
_entity_poly.pdbx_seq_one_letter_code
_entity_poly.pdbx_strand_id
1 'polypeptide(L)'
;MRKALLTVISFTLCLYITSCSQSSKPEKARTIETIATDAQQTLSFNHEPLSIDPIGIGDIIVTDTFLILALNKEENMLHVYNLPHLQFLGSFQKIGNGPDEVILPSAFTQWFNKDGQIQLVMRSYQKFTGLLNISKSLIENKAIYDNKYTYNAPKGKNSFQQSSVSYLLGDSIFLINRSIIMRPQDNQNDFFEVYDYKNDSILRSFYASNFPKELLEHHGRDQAFQKDIAISNDCKKMVIAYRFLNMISIVN
;
A
#
# COMPACT_ATOMS: atom_id res chain seq x y z
N MET A 1 38.65 56.89 -19.17
CA MET A 1 37.76 56.59 -18.01
C MET A 1 36.30 56.31 -18.39
N ARG A 2 35.68 57.06 -19.32
CA ARG A 2 34.27 56.81 -19.74
C ARG A 2 33.97 55.40 -20.31
N LYS A 3 34.89 54.80 -21.08
CA LYS A 3 34.68 53.45 -21.66
C LYS A 3 34.68 52.33 -20.60
N ALA A 4 35.53 52.43 -19.58
CA ALA A 4 35.58 51.44 -18.50
C ALA A 4 34.33 51.47 -17.60
N LEU A 5 33.77 52.66 -17.36
CA LEU A 5 32.54 52.83 -16.59
C LEU A 5 31.32 52.21 -17.29
N LEU A 6 31.23 52.37 -18.61
CA LEU A 6 30.16 51.75 -19.42
C LEU A 6 30.26 50.22 -19.45
N THR A 7 31.47 49.66 -19.51
CA THR A 7 31.66 48.21 -19.46
C THR A 7 31.28 47.63 -18.10
N VAL A 8 31.63 48.31 -17.00
CA VAL A 8 31.28 47.86 -15.63
C VAL A 8 29.77 47.95 -15.40
N ILE A 9 29.10 49.02 -15.86
CA ILE A 9 27.63 49.13 -15.77
C ILE A 9 26.94 48.03 -16.60
N SER A 10 27.43 47.75 -17.81
CA SER A 10 26.89 46.68 -18.67
C SER A 10 27.07 45.29 -18.04
N PHE A 11 28.22 45.01 -17.43
CA PHE A 11 28.48 43.73 -16.77
C PHE A 11 27.65 43.53 -15.50
N THR A 12 27.43 44.61 -14.73
CA THR A 12 26.59 44.59 -13.53
C THR A 12 25.12 44.42 -13.88
N LEU A 13 24.66 45.02 -14.99
CA LEU A 13 23.30 44.85 -15.49
C LEU A 13 23.07 43.42 -15.99
N CYS A 14 24.03 42.81 -16.69
CA CYS A 14 23.98 41.41 -17.12
C CYS A 14 23.91 40.41 -15.94
N LEU A 15 24.59 40.68 -14.83
CA LEU A 15 24.52 39.85 -13.62
C LEU A 15 23.17 39.95 -12.89
N TYR A 16 22.45 41.06 -13.02
CA TYR A 16 21.10 41.21 -12.47
C TYR A 16 20.04 40.43 -13.27
N ILE A 17 20.23 40.25 -14.59
CA ILE A 17 19.27 39.52 -15.45
C ILE A 17 19.43 38.00 -15.33
N THR A 18 20.57 37.48 -14.86
CA THR A 18 20.79 36.04 -14.66
C THR A 18 20.44 35.55 -13.24
N SER A 19 20.21 36.46 -12.29
CA SER A 19 19.84 36.10 -10.90
C SER A 19 18.33 35.90 -10.68
N CYS A 20 17.53 35.86 -11.75
CA CYS A 20 16.12 35.45 -11.69
C CYS A 20 15.91 34.12 -12.41
N SER A 21 16.73 33.11 -12.11
CA SER A 21 16.21 31.75 -12.08
C SER A 21 15.31 31.66 -10.84
N GLN A 22 14.05 32.03 -10.99
CA GLN A 22 13.02 31.52 -10.09
C GLN A 22 13.21 30.01 -10.10
N SER A 23 13.66 29.44 -8.97
CA SER A 23 13.47 28.03 -8.74
C SER A 23 11.97 27.82 -8.95
N SER A 24 11.63 27.04 -9.96
CA SER A 24 10.27 26.56 -10.11
C SER A 24 10.01 25.80 -8.82
N LYS A 25 9.33 26.47 -7.87
CA LYS A 25 8.70 25.76 -6.77
C LYS A 25 7.92 24.63 -7.44
N PRO A 26 8.12 23.36 -7.03
CA PRO A 26 7.43 22.25 -7.65
C PRO A 26 5.95 22.63 -7.71
N GLU A 27 5.42 22.57 -8.93
CA GLU A 27 4.03 22.89 -9.23
C GLU A 27 3.18 22.22 -8.13
N LYS A 28 2.51 23.03 -7.30
CA LYS A 28 1.71 22.51 -6.19
C LYS A 28 0.77 21.48 -6.79
N ALA A 29 0.99 20.21 -6.45
CA ALA A 29 0.18 19.12 -6.93
C ALA A 29 -1.29 19.49 -6.74
N ARG A 30 -2.05 19.42 -7.83
CA ARG A 30 -3.46 19.82 -7.87
C ARG A 30 -4.20 19.11 -6.74
N THR A 31 -4.43 19.83 -5.64
CA THR A 31 -4.99 19.26 -4.42
C THR A 31 -6.49 19.14 -4.66
N ILE A 32 -6.98 17.91 -4.72
CA ILE A 32 -8.42 17.64 -4.69
C ILE A 32 -8.78 17.54 -3.21
N GLU A 33 -9.56 18.51 -2.71
CA GLU A 33 -10.13 18.42 -1.37
C GLU A 33 -11.34 17.48 -1.42
N THR A 34 -11.14 16.25 -0.98
CA THR A 34 -12.24 15.34 -0.66
C THR A 34 -12.43 15.36 0.85
N ILE A 35 -13.53 15.98 1.31
CA ILE A 35 -13.93 15.94 2.71
C ILE A 35 -14.69 14.64 2.91
N ALA A 36 -14.16 13.73 3.72
CA ALA A 36 -14.91 12.56 4.16
C ALA A 36 -16.09 13.05 5.03
N THR A 37 -17.30 13.05 4.45
CA THR A 37 -18.53 13.35 5.17
C THR A 37 -19.17 12.05 5.61
N ASP A 38 -18.83 11.56 6.79
CA ASP A 38 -19.62 10.50 7.41
C ASP A 38 -19.94 10.84 8.87
N ALA A 39 -21.23 10.74 9.19
CA ALA A 39 -21.72 10.83 10.55
C ALA A 39 -21.11 9.68 11.37
N GLN A 40 -20.43 10.01 12.46
CA GLN A 40 -19.82 9.03 13.34
C GLN A 40 -20.90 8.12 13.95
N GLN A 41 -20.92 6.85 13.54
CA GLN A 41 -21.78 5.82 14.14
C GLN A 41 -20.94 4.92 15.06
N THR A 42 -21.45 4.67 16.25
CA THR A 42 -20.91 3.63 17.14
C THR A 42 -21.58 2.30 16.79
N LEU A 43 -20.77 1.30 16.42
CA LEU A 43 -21.21 -0.07 16.18
C LEU A 43 -20.89 -0.92 17.41
N SER A 44 -21.84 -1.75 17.84
CA SER A 44 -21.63 -2.75 18.88
C SER A 44 -21.57 -4.14 18.26
N PHE A 45 -20.51 -4.88 18.56
CA PHE A 45 -20.29 -6.23 18.03
C PHE A 45 -20.38 -7.25 19.16
N ASN A 46 -21.06 -8.37 18.89
CA ASN A 46 -20.99 -9.56 19.71
C ASN A 46 -19.92 -10.49 19.13
N HIS A 47 -19.19 -11.20 19.99
CA HIS A 47 -18.17 -12.16 19.57
C HIS A 47 -18.57 -13.56 20.01
N GLU A 48 -18.29 -14.54 19.14
CA GLU A 48 -18.32 -15.96 19.49
C GLU A 48 -16.91 -16.51 19.33
N PRO A 49 -16.47 -17.41 20.22
CA PRO A 49 -15.16 -18.05 20.09
C PRO A 49 -15.14 -18.93 18.83
N LEU A 50 -14.17 -18.69 17.94
CA LEU A 50 -13.94 -19.60 16.80
C LEU A 50 -13.31 -20.91 17.31
N SER A 51 -13.82 -22.05 16.81
CA SER A 51 -13.27 -23.38 17.11
C SER A 51 -12.03 -23.70 16.25
N ILE A 52 -11.09 -22.76 16.18
CA ILE A 52 -9.77 -22.93 15.55
C ILE A 52 -8.72 -22.49 16.55
N ASP A 53 -7.70 -23.33 16.77
CA ASP A 53 -6.61 -23.05 17.72
C ASP A 53 -5.21 -23.08 17.07
N PRO A 54 -4.96 -22.31 15.98
CA PRO A 54 -3.61 -22.18 15.46
C PRO A 54 -2.82 -21.15 16.29
N ILE A 55 -1.61 -21.52 16.69
CA ILE A 55 -0.69 -20.65 17.41
C ILE A 55 0.02 -19.72 16.40
N GLY A 56 0.26 -18.48 16.80
CA GLY A 56 1.14 -17.58 16.05
C GLY A 56 0.52 -16.96 14.79
N ILE A 57 -0.82 -16.79 14.78
CA ILE A 57 -1.52 -16.03 13.74
C ILE A 57 -0.92 -14.63 13.62
N GLY A 58 -0.29 -14.37 12.48
CA GLY A 58 0.25 -13.05 12.12
C GLY A 58 -0.77 -12.18 11.40
N ASP A 59 -1.71 -12.79 10.68
CA ASP A 59 -2.75 -12.07 9.95
C ASP A 59 -3.95 -12.98 9.60
N ILE A 60 -5.10 -12.36 9.31
CA ILE A 60 -6.36 -13.02 9.01
C ILE A 60 -7.04 -12.32 7.84
N ILE A 61 -7.50 -13.09 6.86
CA ILE A 61 -8.44 -12.59 5.84
C ILE A 61 -9.63 -13.53 5.71
N VAL A 62 -10.81 -12.93 5.63
CA VAL A 62 -12.09 -13.60 5.41
C VAL A 62 -12.60 -13.20 4.04
N THR A 63 -12.88 -14.19 3.19
CA THR A 63 -13.54 -14.00 1.89
C THR A 63 -14.96 -14.55 1.94
N ASP A 64 -15.65 -14.56 0.80
CA ASP A 64 -16.98 -15.16 0.71
C ASP A 64 -16.98 -16.69 0.97
N THR A 65 -15.84 -17.36 0.75
CA THR A 65 -15.75 -18.83 0.79
C THR A 65 -14.71 -19.39 1.75
N PHE A 66 -13.72 -18.59 2.13
CA PHE A 66 -12.57 -19.05 2.91
C PHE A 66 -12.26 -18.14 4.10
N LEU A 67 -11.84 -18.75 5.19
CA LEU A 67 -11.01 -18.12 6.21
C LEU A 67 -9.56 -18.50 5.91
N ILE A 68 -8.69 -17.51 5.76
CA ILE A 68 -7.27 -17.72 5.48
C ILE A 68 -6.46 -17.06 6.58
N LEU A 69 -5.56 -17.84 7.18
CA LEU A 69 -4.69 -17.40 8.27
C LEU A 69 -3.24 -17.36 7.78
N ALA A 70 -2.54 -16.26 8.05
CA ALA A 70 -1.09 -16.21 7.97
C ALA A 70 -0.53 -16.69 9.32
N LEU A 71 0.17 -17.81 9.35
CA LEU A 71 0.83 -18.32 10.55
C LEU A 71 2.32 -17.99 10.48
N ASN A 72 2.82 -17.34 11.53
CA ASN A 72 4.24 -17.06 11.67
C ASN A 72 4.99 -18.35 12.02
N LYS A 73 6.19 -18.53 11.46
CA LYS A 73 7.14 -19.61 11.79
C LYS A 73 6.73 -21.02 11.33
N GLU A 74 5.67 -21.16 10.55
CA GLU A 74 5.32 -22.39 9.84
C GLU A 74 6.08 -22.51 8.51
N GLU A 75 6.32 -23.74 8.04
CA GLU A 75 6.94 -23.95 6.71
C GLU A 75 6.04 -23.38 5.60
N ASN A 76 4.75 -23.69 5.69
CA ASN A 76 3.70 -23.12 4.86
C ASN A 76 2.97 -22.05 5.66
N MET A 77 3.16 -20.78 5.30
CA MET A 77 2.63 -19.68 6.09
C MET A 77 1.12 -19.51 5.96
N LEU A 78 0.47 -20.05 4.92
CA LEU A 78 -0.97 -19.89 4.72
C LEU A 78 -1.71 -21.15 5.10
N HIS A 79 -2.67 -21.03 6.01
CA HIS A 79 -3.64 -22.06 6.34
C HIS A 79 -5.02 -21.63 5.83
N VAL A 80 -5.69 -22.50 5.08
CA VAL A 80 -7.00 -22.21 4.49
C VAL A 80 -8.06 -23.11 5.09
N TYR A 81 -9.16 -22.49 5.50
CA TYR A 81 -10.34 -23.15 6.05
C TYR A 81 -11.57 -22.78 5.22
N ASN A 82 -12.53 -23.70 5.09
CA ASN A 82 -13.80 -23.36 4.45
C ASN A 82 -14.69 -22.52 5.37
N LEU A 83 -15.60 -21.76 4.76
CA LEU A 83 -16.72 -21.14 5.45
C LEU A 83 -18.03 -21.82 5.06
N PRO A 84 -19.03 -21.89 5.96
CA PRO A 84 -18.97 -21.44 7.36
C PRO A 84 -18.39 -22.49 8.32
N HIS A 85 -18.03 -23.69 7.83
CA HIS A 85 -17.76 -24.85 8.68
C HIS A 85 -16.36 -24.88 9.31
N LEU A 86 -15.45 -23.98 8.93
CA LEU A 86 -14.09 -23.86 9.46
C LEU A 86 -13.28 -25.17 9.37
N GLN A 87 -13.55 -26.00 8.37
CA GLN A 87 -12.78 -27.21 8.09
C GLN A 87 -11.47 -26.83 7.40
N PHE A 88 -10.35 -27.35 7.91
CA PHE A 88 -9.05 -27.16 7.29
C PHE A 88 -8.99 -27.82 5.91
N LEU A 89 -8.62 -27.04 4.90
CA LEU A 89 -8.54 -27.49 3.50
C LEU A 89 -7.10 -27.76 3.05
N GLY A 90 -6.12 -27.05 3.62
CA GLY A 90 -4.72 -27.23 3.27
C GLY A 90 -3.86 -26.04 3.69
N SER A 91 -2.55 -26.23 3.54
CA SER A 91 -1.56 -25.17 3.76
C SER A 91 -0.55 -25.10 2.63
N PHE A 92 -0.15 -23.88 2.29
CA PHE A 92 0.82 -23.61 1.23
C PHE A 92 1.48 -22.24 1.44
N GLN A 93 2.27 -21.81 0.45
CA GLN A 93 3.10 -20.61 0.46
C GLN A 93 4.26 -20.68 1.44
N LYS A 94 5.47 -20.81 0.90
CA LYS A 94 6.70 -20.79 1.70
C LYS A 94 7.26 -19.38 1.81
N ILE A 95 7.96 -19.12 2.91
CA ILE A 95 8.80 -17.94 3.07
C ILE A 95 10.22 -18.29 2.60
N GLY A 96 10.75 -17.50 1.68
CA GLY A 96 12.08 -17.75 1.11
C GLY A 96 12.29 -17.02 -0.21
N ASN A 97 13.36 -17.38 -0.92
CA ASN A 97 13.77 -16.68 -2.14
C ASN A 97 13.49 -17.45 -3.44
N GLY A 98 12.85 -18.61 -3.38
CA GLY A 98 12.38 -19.36 -4.55
C GLY A 98 11.40 -18.56 -5.43
N PRO A 99 11.16 -18.97 -6.68
CA PRO A 99 10.40 -18.18 -7.66
C PRO A 99 8.94 -17.87 -7.24
N ASP A 100 8.35 -18.73 -6.41
CA ASP A 100 6.99 -18.59 -5.84
C ASP A 100 7.00 -18.36 -4.32
N GLU A 101 8.18 -18.17 -3.73
CA GLU A 101 8.33 -17.89 -2.30
C GLU A 101 8.30 -16.37 -2.03
N VAL A 102 7.75 -16.02 -0.87
CA VAL A 102 7.61 -14.62 -0.43
C VAL A 102 8.68 -14.28 0.61
N ILE A 103 9.21 -13.07 0.54
CA ILE A 103 10.14 -12.51 1.53
C ILE A 103 9.40 -11.41 2.29
N LEU A 104 9.48 -11.42 3.62
CA LEU A 104 8.87 -10.41 4.49
C LEU A 104 7.44 -10.03 4.01
N PRO A 105 6.51 -11.00 3.99
CA PRO A 105 5.16 -10.76 3.48
C PRO A 105 4.50 -9.61 4.24
N SER A 106 3.78 -8.74 3.52
CA SER A 106 2.95 -7.72 4.15
C SER A 106 1.63 -8.31 4.63
N ALA A 107 0.91 -7.53 5.43
CA ALA A 107 -0.48 -7.84 5.77
C ALA A 107 -1.34 -8.04 4.52
N PHE A 108 -2.37 -8.88 4.65
CA PHE A 108 -3.40 -9.09 3.66
C PHE A 108 -4.28 -7.86 3.57
N THR A 109 -4.28 -7.23 2.41
CA THR A 109 -4.97 -5.96 2.20
C THR A 109 -5.96 -6.00 1.05
N GLN A 110 -5.94 -7.06 0.24
CA GLN A 110 -6.81 -7.19 -0.91
C GLN A 110 -6.94 -8.64 -1.37
N TRP A 111 -8.14 -9.00 -1.81
CA TRP A 111 -8.42 -10.25 -2.48
C TRP A 111 -9.41 -10.00 -3.63
N PHE A 112 -9.52 -10.95 -4.54
CA PHE A 112 -10.47 -10.91 -5.66
C PHE A 112 -11.27 -12.20 -5.77
N ASN A 113 -12.50 -12.11 -6.25
CA ASN A 113 -13.28 -13.22 -6.78
C ASN A 113 -13.33 -13.09 -8.30
N LYS A 114 -12.53 -13.88 -9.01
CA LYS A 114 -12.55 -13.93 -10.47
C LYS A 114 -13.15 -15.25 -10.92
N ASP A 115 -14.37 -15.20 -11.45
CA ASP A 115 -15.11 -16.37 -11.95
C ASP A 115 -15.21 -17.51 -10.92
N GLY A 116 -15.48 -17.16 -9.65
CA GLY A 116 -15.58 -18.12 -8.55
C GLY A 116 -14.23 -18.57 -7.97
N GLN A 117 -13.11 -18.05 -8.48
CA GLN A 117 -11.77 -18.34 -7.98
C GLN A 117 -11.29 -17.19 -7.09
N ILE A 118 -11.04 -17.52 -5.82
CA ILE A 118 -10.47 -16.56 -4.87
C ILE A 118 -8.98 -16.37 -5.15
N GLN A 119 -8.59 -15.13 -5.40
CA GLN A 119 -7.20 -14.70 -5.56
C GLN A 119 -6.81 -13.77 -4.42
N LEU A 120 -5.74 -14.09 -3.69
CA LEU A 120 -5.18 -13.24 -2.65
C LEU A 120 -4.06 -12.38 -3.24
N VAL A 121 -4.06 -11.08 -2.95
CA VAL A 121 -2.94 -10.21 -3.30
C VAL A 121 -1.82 -10.42 -2.30
N MET A 122 -0.75 -11.07 -2.75
CA MET A 122 0.42 -11.35 -1.95
C MET A 122 1.56 -10.42 -2.36
N ARG A 123 2.13 -9.71 -1.39
CA ARG A 123 3.32 -8.89 -1.59
C ARG A 123 4.54 -9.61 -1.03
N SER A 124 5.53 -9.82 -1.90
CA SER A 124 6.88 -10.20 -1.51
C SER A 124 7.76 -8.95 -1.50
N TYR A 125 8.39 -8.66 -0.36
CA TYR A 125 9.20 -7.47 -0.16
C TYR A 125 10.26 -7.34 -1.26
N GLN A 126 10.22 -6.20 -1.97
CA GLN A 126 11.14 -5.85 -3.06
C GLN A 126 11.22 -6.83 -4.24
N LYS A 127 10.34 -7.84 -4.33
CA LYS A 127 10.38 -8.87 -5.37
C LYS A 127 9.20 -8.77 -6.34
N PHE A 128 7.99 -8.93 -5.81
CA PHE A 128 6.77 -8.88 -6.62
C PHE A 128 5.51 -8.60 -5.77
N THR A 129 4.45 -8.14 -6.44
CA THR A 129 3.06 -8.37 -6.00
C THR A 129 2.47 -9.47 -6.88
N GLY A 130 1.80 -10.45 -6.30
CA GLY A 130 1.25 -11.60 -7.02
C GLY A 130 -0.20 -11.85 -6.68
N LEU A 131 -0.94 -12.37 -7.65
CA LEU A 131 -2.31 -12.87 -7.47
C LEU A 131 -2.26 -14.37 -7.18
N LEU A 132 -2.21 -14.72 -5.90
CA LEU A 132 -2.16 -16.10 -5.44
C LEU A 132 -3.55 -16.73 -5.55
N ASN A 133 -3.71 -17.72 -6.42
CA ASN A 133 -4.98 -18.42 -6.60
C ASN A 133 -5.15 -19.49 -5.52
N ILE A 134 -6.09 -19.28 -4.60
CA ILE A 134 -6.29 -20.13 -3.42
C ILE A 134 -6.76 -21.53 -3.84
N SER A 135 -7.75 -21.62 -4.73
CA SER A 135 -8.31 -22.89 -5.18
C SER A 135 -7.28 -23.74 -5.92
N LYS A 136 -6.53 -23.17 -6.87
CA LYS A 136 -5.45 -23.89 -7.57
C LYS A 136 -4.35 -24.30 -6.62
N SER A 137 -4.02 -23.46 -5.63
CA SER A 137 -2.98 -23.77 -4.66
C SER A 137 -3.36 -24.94 -3.74
N LEU A 138 -4.64 -25.05 -3.38
CA LEU A 138 -5.18 -26.20 -2.64
C LEU A 138 -5.09 -27.50 -3.46
N ILE A 139 -5.48 -27.45 -4.75
CA ILE A 139 -5.44 -28.62 -5.64
C ILE A 139 -4.01 -29.11 -5.86
N GLU A 140 -3.08 -28.17 -6.13
CA GLU A 140 -1.69 -28.46 -6.46
C GLU A 140 -0.80 -28.63 -5.21
N ASN A 141 -1.35 -28.39 -4.02
CA ASN A 141 -0.65 -28.39 -2.73
C ASN A 141 0.65 -27.55 -2.73
N LYS A 142 0.62 -26.41 -3.40
CA LYS A 142 1.73 -25.43 -3.50
C LYS A 142 1.19 -24.07 -3.90
N ALA A 143 1.95 -23.00 -3.68
CA ALA A 143 1.53 -21.67 -4.11
C ALA A 143 1.45 -21.57 -5.65
N ILE A 144 0.27 -21.24 -6.17
CA ILE A 144 0.02 -21.01 -7.60
C ILE A 144 -0.41 -19.56 -7.82
N TYR A 145 0.43 -18.82 -8.54
CA TYR A 145 0.16 -17.43 -8.91
C TYR A 145 -0.42 -17.34 -10.32
N ASP A 146 -1.61 -16.74 -10.46
CA ASP A 146 -2.20 -16.46 -11.78
C ASP A 146 -1.46 -15.30 -12.48
N ASN A 147 -0.92 -14.37 -11.69
CA ASN A 147 -0.06 -13.31 -12.21
C ASN A 147 0.98 -12.86 -11.17
N LYS A 148 2.14 -12.37 -11.63
CA LYS A 148 3.19 -11.75 -10.80
C LYS A 148 3.69 -10.46 -11.45
N TYR A 149 3.60 -9.37 -10.71
CA TYR A 149 4.08 -8.04 -11.06
C TYR A 149 5.42 -7.80 -10.38
N THR A 150 6.52 -7.87 -11.13
CA THR A 150 7.88 -7.78 -10.60
C THR A 150 8.37 -6.34 -10.50
N TYR A 151 9.19 -6.03 -9.50
CA TYR A 151 9.63 -4.64 -9.22
C TYR A 151 10.94 -4.25 -9.92
N ASN A 152 11.10 -4.69 -11.17
CA ASN A 152 12.34 -4.49 -11.93
C ASN A 152 12.33 -3.24 -12.81
N ALA A 153 11.14 -2.70 -13.12
CA ALA A 153 11.01 -1.50 -13.94
C ALA A 153 11.63 -0.27 -13.23
N PRO A 154 12.39 0.61 -13.91
CA PRO A 154 13.14 1.67 -13.26
C PRO A 154 12.31 2.60 -12.37
N LYS A 155 11.15 3.09 -12.83
CA LYS A 155 10.30 3.99 -12.01
C LYS A 155 9.50 3.20 -10.98
N GLY A 156 8.94 2.06 -11.38
CA GLY A 156 8.21 1.16 -10.48
C GLY A 156 9.06 0.71 -9.30
N LYS A 157 10.34 0.37 -9.53
CA LYS A 157 11.27 -0.10 -8.49
C LYS A 157 11.37 0.87 -7.32
N ASN A 158 11.58 2.16 -7.59
CA ASN A 158 11.65 3.18 -6.54
C ASN A 158 10.33 3.27 -5.77
N SER A 159 9.21 3.25 -6.49
CA SER A 159 7.86 3.34 -5.90
C SER A 159 7.57 2.15 -4.97
N PHE A 160 7.87 0.92 -5.40
CA PHE A 160 7.67 -0.30 -4.60
C PHE A 160 8.70 -0.47 -3.47
N GLN A 161 9.92 0.04 -3.62
CA GLN A 161 10.92 0.05 -2.55
C GLN A 161 10.53 0.99 -1.43
N GLN A 162 9.89 2.12 -1.76
CA GLN A 162 9.41 3.10 -0.79
C GLN A 162 7.99 2.79 -0.30
N SER A 163 7.36 1.69 -0.75
CA SER A 163 5.98 1.35 -0.39
C SER A 163 5.91 0.55 0.91
N SER A 164 5.01 0.92 1.81
CA SER A 164 4.56 0.08 2.92
C SER A 164 3.56 -0.97 2.43
N VAL A 165 2.63 -0.57 1.57
CA VAL A 165 1.59 -1.42 0.97
C VAL A 165 1.28 -0.98 -0.45
N SER A 166 0.79 -1.90 -1.29
CA SER A 166 0.33 -1.62 -2.65
C SER A 166 -0.93 -2.41 -2.95
N TYR A 167 -1.89 -1.77 -3.59
CA TYR A 167 -3.15 -2.37 -4.02
C TYR A 167 -3.20 -2.43 -5.53
N LEU A 168 -3.83 -3.47 -6.07
CA LEU A 168 -4.08 -3.63 -7.49
C LEU A 168 -5.47 -3.08 -7.83
N LEU A 169 -5.53 -2.03 -8.64
CA LEU A 169 -6.74 -1.41 -9.16
C LEU A 169 -6.96 -1.86 -10.62
N GLY A 170 -7.46 -3.07 -10.81
CA GLY A 170 -7.65 -3.66 -12.15
C GLY A 170 -6.43 -4.44 -12.64
N ASP A 171 -6.13 -4.41 -13.94
CA ASP A 171 -5.15 -5.35 -14.51
C ASP A 171 -3.69 -4.85 -14.51
N SER A 172 -3.46 -3.55 -14.34
CA SER A 172 -2.10 -3.00 -14.34
C SER A 172 -1.91 -1.74 -13.52
N ILE A 173 -2.98 -1.20 -12.92
CA ILE A 173 -2.87 0.02 -12.13
C ILE A 173 -2.66 -0.38 -10.68
N PHE A 174 -1.65 0.20 -10.05
CA PHE A 174 -1.38 0.05 -8.63
C PHE A 174 -1.70 1.34 -7.91
N LEU A 175 -2.36 1.22 -6.76
CA LEU A 175 -2.35 2.26 -5.74
C LEU A 175 -1.25 1.92 -4.74
N ILE A 176 -0.17 2.67 -4.75
CA ILE A 176 0.99 2.43 -3.90
C ILE A 176 0.93 3.38 -2.71
N ASN A 177 0.89 2.82 -1.50
CA ASN A 177 1.06 3.60 -0.29
C ASN A 177 2.53 3.67 0.08
N ARG A 178 3.09 4.89 0.11
CA ARG A 178 4.52 5.10 0.45
C ARG A 178 4.71 5.10 1.96
N SER A 179 5.63 4.26 2.45
CA SER A 179 6.06 4.20 3.85
C SER A 179 6.59 5.55 4.31
N ILE A 180 6.29 5.95 5.55
CA ILE A 180 6.78 7.20 6.16
C ILE A 180 8.18 7.00 6.75
N ILE A 181 8.48 5.78 7.23
CA ILE A 181 9.76 5.40 7.84
C ILE A 181 10.89 5.33 6.78
N MET A 182 10.55 5.02 5.53
CA MET A 182 11.53 4.82 4.45
C MET A 182 11.87 6.12 3.69
N ARG A 183 11.71 7.30 4.31
CA ARG A 183 11.82 8.62 3.65
C ARG A 183 12.89 9.57 4.22
N PRO A 184 13.31 10.58 3.43
CA PRO A 184 13.95 11.80 3.92
C PRO A 184 12.93 12.78 4.57
N GLN A 185 13.40 13.64 5.48
CA GLN A 185 12.62 14.37 6.52
C GLN A 185 11.75 15.57 6.05
N ASP A 186 11.61 15.78 4.76
CA ASP A 186 11.04 16.98 4.15
C ASP A 186 9.53 16.86 3.94
N ASN A 187 8.80 17.02 5.05
CA ASN A 187 7.44 17.56 5.26
C ASN A 187 6.34 17.50 4.16
N GLN A 188 6.35 16.54 3.23
CA GLN A 188 5.22 16.23 2.37
C GLN A 188 4.73 14.82 2.70
N ASN A 189 3.56 14.76 3.34
CA ASN A 189 2.72 13.58 3.24
C ASN A 189 2.59 13.28 1.75
N ASP A 190 2.93 12.07 1.29
CA ASP A 190 2.65 11.63 -0.08
C ASP A 190 2.10 10.23 0.09
N PHE A 191 0.83 10.15 0.44
CA PHE A 191 0.29 8.88 0.90
C PHE A 191 0.18 7.90 -0.25
N PHE A 192 -0.14 8.36 -1.45
CA PHE A 192 -0.54 7.45 -2.50
C PHE A 192 -0.02 7.85 -3.87
N GLU A 193 0.29 6.81 -4.62
CA GLU A 193 0.79 6.91 -5.98
C GLU A 193 -0.01 5.96 -6.85
N VAL A 194 -0.66 6.49 -7.89
CA VAL A 194 -1.33 5.70 -8.91
C VAL A 194 -0.30 5.38 -9.98
N TYR A 195 0.15 4.15 -10.02
CA TYR A 195 1.22 3.68 -10.88
C TYR A 195 0.66 2.73 -11.95
N ASP A 196 0.95 3.00 -13.22
CA ASP A 196 0.66 2.10 -14.32
C ASP A 196 1.86 1.17 -14.57
N TYR A 197 1.68 -0.09 -14.21
CA TYR A 197 2.70 -1.13 -14.34
C TYR A 197 3.08 -1.42 -15.78
N LYS A 198 2.14 -1.36 -16.73
CA LYS A 198 2.42 -1.69 -18.14
C LYS A 198 3.32 -0.66 -18.79
N ASN A 199 3.10 0.61 -18.47
CA ASN A 199 3.80 1.74 -19.09
C ASN A 199 4.96 2.29 -18.23
N ASP A 200 5.26 1.67 -17.07
CA ASP A 200 6.22 2.16 -16.08
C ASP A 200 6.04 3.67 -15.82
N SER A 201 4.84 4.08 -15.43
CA SER A 201 4.50 5.51 -15.30
C SER A 201 3.67 5.81 -14.06
N ILE A 202 3.96 6.96 -13.43
CA ILE A 202 3.13 7.50 -12.35
C ILE A 202 2.04 8.34 -13.01
N LEU A 203 0.79 7.90 -12.89
CA LEU A 203 -0.37 8.58 -13.45
C LEU A 203 -0.79 9.76 -12.60
N ARG A 204 -0.71 9.61 -11.27
CA ARG A 204 -1.06 10.64 -10.29
C ARG A 204 -0.43 10.32 -8.94
N SER A 205 -0.02 11.34 -8.21
CA SER A 205 0.32 11.23 -6.78
C SER A 205 -0.62 12.12 -5.99
N PHE A 206 -0.98 11.71 -4.77
CA PHE A 206 -1.82 12.51 -3.90
C PHE A 206 -1.49 12.31 -2.42
N TYR A 207 -1.85 13.31 -1.64
CA TYR A 207 -1.56 13.39 -0.23
C TYR A 207 -2.73 13.90 0.60
N ALA A 208 -2.72 13.53 1.89
CA ALA A 208 -3.59 14.11 2.89
C ALA A 208 -2.83 15.23 3.60
N SER A 209 -3.51 16.35 3.77
CA SER A 209 -3.04 17.52 4.53
C SER A 209 -3.92 17.69 5.78
N ASN A 210 -3.57 18.67 6.63
CA ASN A 210 -4.38 19.08 7.78
C ASN A 210 -4.59 18.00 8.87
N PHE A 211 -3.53 17.28 9.24
CA PHE A 211 -3.59 16.38 10.41
C PHE A 211 -3.58 17.17 11.73
N PRO A 212 -4.34 16.75 12.75
CA PRO A 212 -4.30 17.37 14.07
C PRO A 212 -2.88 17.35 14.64
N LYS A 213 -2.40 18.52 15.10
CA LYS A 213 -1.03 18.70 15.57
C LYS A 213 -0.73 17.84 16.79
N GLU A 214 -1.71 17.72 17.67
CA GLU A 214 -1.69 16.93 18.90
C GLU A 214 -1.41 15.45 18.60
N LEU A 215 -1.96 14.94 17.49
CA LEU A 215 -1.83 13.56 17.05
C LEU A 215 -0.40 13.24 16.59
N LEU A 216 0.23 14.21 15.92
CA LEU A 216 1.63 14.10 15.49
C LEU A 216 2.61 14.31 16.65
N GLU A 217 2.26 15.13 17.65
CA GLU A 217 3.08 15.41 18.83
C GLU A 217 3.05 14.26 19.84
N HIS A 218 1.90 13.64 20.09
CA HIS A 218 1.77 12.56 21.09
C HIS A 218 2.29 11.20 20.62
N HIS A 219 2.09 10.85 19.35
CA HIS A 219 2.45 9.53 18.83
C HIS A 219 3.68 9.58 17.92
N GLY A 220 4.12 10.77 17.50
CA GLY A 220 5.11 10.91 16.43
C GLY A 220 4.50 10.57 15.06
N ARG A 221 5.07 11.13 13.99
CA ARG A 221 4.53 10.97 12.63
C ARG A 221 4.39 9.51 12.21
N ASP A 222 5.38 8.68 12.48
CA ASP A 222 5.37 7.27 12.05
C ASP A 222 4.25 6.47 12.70
N GLN A 223 3.98 6.69 13.99
CA GLN A 223 2.94 5.92 14.70
C GLN A 223 1.54 6.47 14.43
N ALA A 224 1.39 7.79 14.27
CA ALA A 224 0.13 8.44 13.90
C ALA A 224 -0.51 7.85 12.63
N PHE A 225 0.31 7.32 11.74
CA PHE A 225 -0.11 6.73 10.46
C PHE A 225 -0.01 5.20 10.43
N GLN A 226 0.22 4.53 11.56
CA GLN A 226 0.05 3.09 11.64
C GLN A 226 -1.43 2.76 11.60
N LYS A 227 -1.82 2.10 10.51
CA LYS A 227 -3.18 1.70 10.21
C LYS A 227 -3.17 0.38 9.46
N ASP A 228 -4.22 -0.40 9.66
CA ASP A 228 -4.55 -1.54 8.82
C ASP A 228 -5.52 -1.06 7.75
N ILE A 229 -5.26 -1.46 6.50
CA ILE A 229 -6.02 -0.99 5.35
C ILE A 229 -6.41 -2.19 4.50
N ALA A 230 -7.70 -2.31 4.21
CA ALA A 230 -8.23 -3.34 3.33
C ALA A 230 -9.05 -2.71 2.20
N ILE A 231 -9.00 -3.30 1.01
CA ILE A 231 -9.84 -2.94 -0.13
C ILE A 231 -10.78 -4.10 -0.46
N SER A 232 -12.05 -3.76 -0.72
CA SER A 232 -13.06 -4.73 -1.13
C SER A 232 -12.68 -5.41 -2.45
N ASN A 233 -13.22 -6.61 -2.67
CA ASN A 233 -12.99 -7.37 -3.90
C ASN A 233 -13.31 -6.57 -5.19
N ASP A 234 -14.36 -5.76 -5.18
CA ASP A 234 -14.75 -4.93 -6.32
C ASP A 234 -13.92 -3.63 -6.45
N CYS A 235 -12.96 -3.39 -5.56
CA CYS A 235 -12.16 -2.17 -5.45
C CYS A 235 -12.96 -0.88 -5.23
N LYS A 236 -14.24 -0.97 -4.88
CA LYS A 236 -15.10 0.21 -4.67
C LYS A 236 -15.08 0.73 -3.24
N LYS A 237 -14.63 -0.08 -2.28
CA LYS A 237 -14.59 0.31 -0.87
C LYS A 237 -13.22 0.07 -0.28
N MET A 238 -12.75 1.03 0.51
CA MET A 238 -11.52 0.91 1.29
C MET A 238 -11.84 1.13 2.76
N VAL A 239 -11.41 0.20 3.61
CA VAL A 239 -11.49 0.31 5.07
C VAL A 239 -10.12 0.67 5.60
N ILE A 240 -10.08 1.66 6.50
CA ILE A 240 -8.87 2.08 7.20
C ILE A 240 -9.16 2.01 8.69
N ALA A 241 -8.43 1.16 9.42
CA ALA A 241 -8.47 1.07 10.86
C ALA A 241 -7.19 1.69 11.44
N TYR A 242 -7.33 2.75 12.23
CA TYR A 242 -6.18 3.38 12.87
C TYR A 242 -5.83 2.66 14.17
N ARG A 243 -4.56 2.36 14.36
CA ARG A 243 -4.11 1.61 15.54
C ARG A 243 -4.24 2.41 16.85
N PHE A 244 -4.06 3.72 16.77
CA PHE A 244 -4.00 4.61 17.95
C PHE A 244 -5.15 5.61 18.04
N LEU A 245 -6.02 5.61 17.03
CA LEU A 245 -7.24 6.42 17.01
C LEU A 245 -8.33 5.37 16.97
N ASN A 246 -9.20 5.30 17.98
CA ASN A 246 -10.34 4.37 18.01
C ASN A 246 -11.34 4.73 16.88
N MET A 247 -10.92 4.54 15.64
CA MET A 247 -11.50 5.08 14.44
C MET A 247 -11.28 4.07 13.31
N ILE A 248 -12.40 3.72 12.69
CA ILE A 248 -12.45 2.98 11.44
C ILE A 248 -13.13 3.88 10.43
N SER A 249 -12.49 4.09 9.28
CA SER A 249 -13.04 4.86 8.18
C SER A 249 -13.33 3.91 7.02
N ILE A 250 -14.54 3.98 6.46
CA ILE A 250 -14.92 3.25 5.26
C ILE A 250 -15.14 4.27 4.16
N VAL A 251 -14.34 4.21 3.10
CA VAL A 251 -14.40 5.11 1.96
C VAL A 251 -15.06 4.38 0.80
N ASN A 252 -16.05 5.02 0.15
CA ASN A 252 -16.75 4.52 -1.05
C ASN A 252 -16.18 5.12 -2.35
#